data_AF-A0A0C3PI16-F1
#
_entry.id   AF-A0A0C3PI16-F1
#
_cell.length_a   1.000
_cell.length_b   1.000
_cell.length_c   1.000
_cell.angle_alpha   90.00
_cell.angle_beta   90.00
_cell.angle_gamma   90.00
#
_symmetry.space_group_name_H-M   'P 1'
#
loop_
_entity.id
_entity.type
_entity.pdbx_description
1 polymer ?
#
loop_
_entity_poly.entity_id
_entity_poly.type
_entity_poly.pdbx_seq_one_letter_code
_entity_poly.pdbx_strand_id
1 'polypeptide(L)'
;MCVNSCAAFTGPYSALNRCPLCETSRWNEELLQGTHGRSKVPTKKFTTIPLGPQLQALYRDPDLVHQMRYLHKCTQQIIAELQDTGSISLVDDIAAGWDYLGAVLDGDIRKDDIMLMVSLDGAQLYESKQSDCWIYIWVILNLAPDRRYKKVHICPGGFIPGPNKPKNIDSFLFVGLHHLAALQ
;
A
#
# COMPACT_ATOMS: atom_id res chain seq x y z
N MET A 1 2.80 1.78 17.52
CA MET A 1 2.07 2.99 17.10
C MET A 1 1.58 3.74 18.34
N CYS A 2 1.21 5.01 18.21
CA CYS A 2 0.53 5.75 19.26
C CYS A 2 -0.83 5.09 19.60
N VAL A 3 -1.19 5.03 20.89
CA VAL A 3 -2.47 4.47 21.34
C VAL A 3 -3.67 5.23 20.73
N ASN A 4 -3.52 6.54 20.55
CA ASN A 4 -4.50 7.44 19.93
C ASN A 4 -4.48 7.41 18.39
N SER A 5 -3.76 6.47 17.78
CA SER A 5 -3.57 6.36 16.32
C SER A 5 -2.97 7.61 15.65
N CYS A 6 -2.34 8.51 16.41
CA CYS A 6 -1.78 9.74 15.85
C CYS A 6 -0.66 9.47 14.81
N ALA A 7 0.29 8.61 15.14
CA ALA A 7 1.39 8.22 14.26
C ALA A 7 1.90 6.80 14.58
N ALA A 8 2.51 6.16 13.57
CA ALA A 8 3.36 4.99 13.75
C ALA A 8 4.79 5.41 14.17
N PHE A 9 5.46 4.55 14.94
CA PHE A 9 6.85 4.76 15.35
C PHE A 9 7.78 4.00 14.43
N THR A 10 7.82 4.46 13.18
CA THR A 10 8.47 3.85 12.01
C THR A 10 9.18 4.95 11.24
N GLY A 11 10.12 4.58 10.35
CA GLY A 11 10.88 5.54 9.55
C GLY A 11 11.47 6.67 10.41
N PRO A 12 11.18 7.95 10.09
CA PRO A 12 11.65 9.11 10.88
C PRO A 12 11.28 9.08 12.37
N TYR A 13 10.21 8.38 12.75
CA TYR A 13 9.73 8.31 14.14
C TYR A 13 10.19 7.05 14.87
N SER A 14 11.03 6.21 14.25
CA SER A 14 11.48 4.93 14.81
C SER A 14 12.18 5.06 16.16
N ALA A 15 13.02 6.08 16.33
CA ALA A 15 13.78 6.36 17.54
C ALA A 15 12.99 7.09 18.63
N LEU A 16 11.79 7.59 18.32
CA LEU A 16 10.97 8.33 19.30
C LEU A 16 10.36 7.37 20.33
N ASN A 17 10.33 7.82 21.58
CA ASN A 17 9.65 7.14 22.68
C ASN A 17 8.24 7.70 22.96
N ARG A 18 7.98 8.94 22.53
CA ARG A 18 6.71 9.64 22.73
C ARG A 18 6.17 10.12 21.40
N CYS A 19 4.86 10.13 21.25
CA CYS A 19 4.22 10.54 20.01
C CYS A 19 4.48 12.03 19.72
N PRO A 20 4.91 12.43 18.52
CA PRO A 20 5.18 13.84 18.20
C PRO A 20 3.92 14.72 18.16
N LEU A 21 2.72 14.12 18.17
CA LEU A 21 1.44 14.83 18.02
C LEU A 21 0.65 14.98 19.32
N CYS A 22 0.82 14.05 20.26
CA CYS A 22 0.06 14.05 21.51
C CYS A 22 0.88 13.63 22.74
N GLU A 23 2.20 13.49 22.56
CA GLU A 23 3.18 13.21 23.61
C GLU A 23 2.96 11.92 24.42
N THR A 24 1.97 11.10 24.07
CA THR A 24 1.73 9.82 24.73
C THR A 24 2.90 8.88 24.47
N SER A 25 3.33 8.17 25.51
CA SER A 25 4.36 7.14 25.42
C SER A 25 3.95 6.02 24.46
N ARG A 26 4.93 5.48 23.72
CA ARG A 26 4.73 4.30 22.88
C ARG A 26 4.75 3.00 23.67
N TRP A 27 5.23 3.05 24.91
CA TRP A 27 5.43 1.91 25.79
C TRP A 27 4.28 1.79 26.78
N ASN A 28 3.98 0.56 27.20
CA ASN A 28 3.13 0.32 28.36
C ASN A 28 3.86 0.86 29.60
N GLU A 29 3.40 1.98 30.13
CA GLU A 29 4.08 2.70 31.22
C GLU A 29 4.01 1.95 32.54
N GLU A 30 2.91 1.25 32.82
CA GLU A 30 2.76 0.43 34.04
C GLU A 30 3.82 -0.66 34.08
N LEU A 31 4.00 -1.40 32.98
CA LEU A 31 5.02 -2.44 32.89
C LEU A 31 6.44 -1.86 32.90
N LEU A 32 6.63 -0.72 32.24
CA LEU A 32 7.94 -0.07 32.20
C LEU A 32 8.37 0.40 33.60
N GLN A 33 7.45 1.00 34.37
CA GLN A 33 7.69 1.44 35.74
C GLN A 33 7.88 0.25 36.69
N GLY A 34 6.98 -0.74 36.64
CA GLY A 34 7.04 -1.94 37.49
C GLY A 34 8.29 -2.80 37.28
N THR A 35 8.98 -2.64 36.14
CA THR A 35 10.24 -3.33 35.84
C THR A 35 11.47 -2.44 35.93
N HIS A 36 11.35 -1.22 36.47
CA HIS A 36 12.42 -0.22 36.54
C HIS A 36 13.12 0.01 35.19
N GLY A 37 12.34 0.08 34.11
CA GLY A 37 12.83 0.34 32.76
C GLY A 37 13.38 -0.88 32.01
N ARG A 38 13.37 -2.08 32.61
CA ARG A 38 13.92 -3.30 31.99
C ARG A 38 13.02 -3.86 30.90
N SER A 39 11.70 -3.74 31.02
CA SER A 39 10.75 -4.25 30.04
C SER A 39 10.12 -3.14 29.20
N LYS A 40 10.37 -3.15 27.89
CA LYS A 40 9.81 -2.20 26.92
C LYS A 40 8.84 -2.92 25.99
N VAL A 41 7.56 -2.89 26.34
CA VAL A 41 6.49 -3.46 25.53
C VAL A 41 5.67 -2.34 24.89
N PRO A 42 5.49 -2.31 23.56
CA PRO A 42 4.66 -1.30 22.91
C PRO A 42 3.21 -1.38 23.37
N THR A 43 2.58 -0.24 23.68
CA THR A 43 1.16 -0.17 24.08
C THR A 43 0.24 -0.64 22.97
N LYS A 44 0.58 -0.31 21.71
CA LYS A 44 -0.23 -0.64 20.54
C LYS A 44 0.66 -0.93 19.34
N LYS A 45 0.30 -1.95 18.57
CA LYS A 45 1.00 -2.39 17.35
C LYS A 45 0.03 -2.29 16.17
N PHE A 46 0.59 -2.19 14.97
CA PHE A 46 -0.12 -2.34 13.71
C PHE A 46 0.64 -3.35 12.87
N THR A 47 0.01 -3.86 11.82
CA THR A 47 0.57 -4.93 10.99
C THR A 47 0.81 -4.42 9.57
N THR A 48 1.95 -4.79 9.00
CA THR A 48 2.25 -4.61 7.57
C THR A 48 2.53 -5.99 6.98
N ILE A 49 1.95 -6.27 5.82
CA ILE A 49 2.18 -7.50 5.07
C ILE A 49 3.15 -7.17 3.93
N PRO A 50 4.31 -7.86 3.85
CA PRO A 50 5.27 -7.64 2.76
C PRO A 50 4.64 -7.91 1.39
N LEU A 51 4.87 -7.00 0.44
CA LEU A 51 4.33 -7.12 -0.91
C LEU A 51 5.11 -8.12 -1.77
N GLY A 52 6.44 -8.17 -1.63
CA GLY A 52 7.31 -9.03 -2.45
C GLY A 52 6.86 -10.50 -2.54
N PRO A 53 6.61 -11.20 -1.42
CA PRO A 53 6.12 -12.57 -1.45
C PRO A 53 4.76 -12.73 -2.15
N GLN A 54 3.88 -11.72 -2.05
CA GLN A 54 2.58 -11.74 -2.73
C GLN A 54 2.76 -11.63 -4.25
N LEU A 55 3.64 -10.73 -4.72
CA LEU A 55 3.97 -10.62 -6.15
C LEU A 55 4.66 -11.88 -6.67
N GLN A 56 5.60 -12.44 -5.90
CA GLN A 56 6.25 -13.70 -6.27
C GLN A 56 5.26 -14.86 -6.46
N ALA A 57 4.21 -14.92 -5.65
CA ALA A 57 3.18 -15.94 -5.80
C ALA A 57 2.43 -15.82 -7.14
N LEU A 58 2.13 -14.59 -7.58
CA LEU A 58 1.48 -14.35 -8.88
C LEU A 58 2.36 -14.78 -10.05
N TYR A 59 3.67 -14.57 -9.97
CA TYR A 59 4.61 -14.95 -11.03
C TYR A 59 4.93 -16.44 -11.08
N ARG A 60 4.48 -17.23 -10.10
CA ARG A 60 4.63 -18.70 -10.12
C ARG A 60 3.54 -19.40 -10.92
N ASP A 61 2.50 -18.68 -11.32
CA ASP A 61 1.40 -19.19 -12.14
C ASP A 61 1.55 -18.66 -13.59
N PRO A 62 1.77 -19.54 -14.59
CA PRO A 62 1.90 -19.14 -15.99
C PRO A 62 0.70 -18.34 -16.52
N ASP A 63 -0.52 -18.66 -16.08
CA ASP A 63 -1.73 -17.98 -16.53
C ASP A 63 -1.80 -16.57 -15.97
N LEU A 64 -1.40 -16.38 -14.70
CA LEU A 64 -1.33 -15.05 -14.09
C LEU A 64 -0.21 -14.21 -14.71
N VAL A 65 0.94 -14.80 -15.03
CA VAL A 65 2.01 -14.10 -15.77
C VAL A 65 1.51 -13.58 -17.11
N HIS A 66 0.69 -14.37 -17.84
CA HIS A 66 0.10 -13.88 -19.09
C HIS A 66 -0.86 -12.70 -18.87
N GLN A 67 -1.67 -12.76 -17.80
CA GLN A 67 -2.63 -11.70 -17.46
C GLN A 67 -1.94 -10.40 -17.03
N MET A 68 -0.82 -10.49 -16.32
CA MET A 68 0.01 -9.34 -15.90
C MET A 68 0.59 -8.54 -17.08
N ARG A 69 0.48 -9.04 -18.31
CA ARG A 69 0.91 -8.31 -19.52
C ARG A 69 -0.17 -7.36 -20.05
N TYR A 70 -1.37 -7.35 -19.48
CA TYR A 70 -2.48 -6.53 -19.96
C TYR A 70 -2.09 -5.05 -20.08
N LEU A 71 -1.59 -4.44 -19.01
CA LEU A 71 -1.25 -3.01 -19.00
C LEU A 71 -0.24 -2.65 -20.10
N HIS A 72 0.82 -3.45 -20.25
CA HIS A 72 1.81 -3.26 -21.30
C HIS A 72 1.19 -3.39 -22.70
N LYS A 73 0.35 -4.40 -22.95
CA LYS A 73 -0.32 -4.58 -24.26
C LYS A 73 -1.19 -3.38 -24.61
N CYS A 74 -2.02 -2.90 -23.67
CA CYS A 74 -2.86 -1.72 -23.88
C CYS A 74 -2.02 -0.47 -24.12
N THR A 75 -0.93 -0.30 -23.36
CA THR A 75 0.00 0.83 -23.54
C THR A 75 0.58 0.85 -24.96
N GLN A 76 1.02 -0.29 -25.49
CA GLN A 76 1.57 -0.37 -26.85
C GLN A 76 0.51 -0.07 -27.93
N GLN A 77 -0.74 -0.51 -27.72
CA GLN A 77 -1.84 -0.20 -28.63
C GLN A 77 -2.13 1.30 -28.66
N ILE A 78 -2.20 1.94 -27.49
CA ILE A 78 -2.46 3.37 -27.37
C ILE A 78 -1.32 4.20 -27.97
N ILE A 79 -0.06 3.82 -27.73
CA ILE A 79 1.09 4.51 -28.35
C ILE A 79 1.03 4.40 -29.87
N ALA A 80 0.73 3.22 -30.42
CA ALA A 80 0.60 3.03 -31.86
C ALA A 80 -0.54 3.87 -32.46
N GLU A 81 -1.71 3.91 -31.79
CA GLU A 81 -2.84 4.75 -32.19
C GLU A 81 -2.49 6.24 -32.17
N LEU A 82 -1.78 6.69 -31.13
CA LEU A 82 -1.36 8.08 -30.99
C LEU A 82 -0.36 8.46 -32.09
N GLN A 83 0.53 7.55 -32.49
CA GLN A 83 1.47 7.76 -33.58
C GLN A 83 0.79 7.83 -34.95
N ASP A 84 -0.26 7.05 -35.17
CA ASP A 84 -0.99 6.99 -36.45
C ASP A 84 -1.99 8.14 -36.60
N THR A 85 -2.74 8.44 -35.54
CA THR A 85 -3.89 9.37 -35.59
C THR A 85 -3.63 10.72 -34.93
N GLY A 86 -2.59 10.84 -34.11
CA GLY A 86 -2.34 12.02 -33.28
C GLY A 86 -3.30 12.18 -32.09
N SER A 87 -4.15 11.18 -31.82
CA SER A 87 -5.14 11.24 -30.73
C SER A 87 -5.36 9.87 -30.08
N ILE A 88 -6.00 9.87 -28.91
CA ILE A 88 -6.47 8.66 -28.21
C ILE A 88 -7.99 8.65 -28.32
N SER A 89 -8.57 7.68 -29.02
CA SER A 89 -10.02 7.62 -29.28
C SER A 89 -10.84 7.17 -28.06
N LEU A 90 -10.24 6.39 -27.15
CA LEU A 90 -10.90 5.85 -25.97
C LEU A 90 -10.02 5.98 -24.72
N VAL A 91 -10.60 6.53 -23.66
CA VAL A 91 -9.97 6.63 -22.32
C VAL A 91 -10.79 5.79 -21.35
N ASP A 92 -10.45 4.51 -21.22
CA ASP A 92 -11.21 3.53 -20.44
C ASP A 92 -10.43 2.97 -19.22
N ASP A 93 -9.11 3.10 -19.23
CA ASP A 93 -8.24 2.63 -18.16
C ASP A 93 -6.96 3.49 -18.04
N ILE A 94 -6.16 3.20 -17.02
CA ILE A 94 -4.93 3.90 -16.64
C ILE A 94 -3.93 4.02 -17.80
N ALA A 95 -3.90 3.02 -18.70
CA ALA A 95 -3.02 3.03 -19.87
C ALA A 95 -3.21 4.25 -20.79
N ALA A 96 -4.40 4.86 -20.79
CA ALA A 96 -4.73 6.04 -21.58
C ALA A 96 -4.46 7.37 -20.87
N GLY A 97 -3.99 7.34 -19.61
CA GLY A 97 -3.69 8.54 -18.84
C GLY A 97 -2.37 9.18 -19.29
N TRP A 98 -2.38 10.50 -19.52
CA TRP A 98 -1.20 11.25 -19.96
C TRP A 98 -0.03 11.16 -18.99
N ASP A 99 -0.27 11.19 -17.67
CA ASP A 99 0.80 11.05 -16.67
C ASP A 99 1.49 9.69 -16.76
N TYR A 100 0.71 8.62 -16.97
CA TYR A 100 1.23 7.27 -17.15
C TYR A 100 1.99 7.14 -18.48
N LEU A 101 1.40 7.62 -19.58
CA LEU A 101 2.02 7.58 -20.90
C LEU A 101 3.32 8.39 -20.93
N GLY A 102 3.34 9.57 -20.30
CA GLY A 102 4.55 10.38 -20.14
C GLY A 102 5.66 9.59 -19.46
N ALA A 103 5.38 8.99 -18.29
CA ALA A 103 6.36 8.18 -17.57
C ALA A 103 6.84 6.95 -18.36
N VAL A 104 6.00 6.34 -19.20
CA VAL A 104 6.41 5.26 -20.12
C VAL A 104 7.33 5.80 -21.23
N LEU A 105 6.99 6.93 -21.84
CA LEU A 105 7.74 7.53 -22.94
C LEU A 105 9.09 8.09 -22.48
N ASP A 106 9.16 8.62 -21.26
CA ASP A 106 10.38 9.10 -20.63
C ASP A 106 11.29 7.94 -20.15
N GLY A 107 10.76 6.71 -20.12
CA GLY A 107 11.50 5.51 -19.75
C GLY A 107 11.53 5.21 -18.25
N ASP A 108 10.80 5.98 -17.44
CA ASP A 108 10.63 5.76 -16.00
C ASP A 108 9.85 4.47 -15.70
N ILE A 109 8.92 4.10 -16.59
CA ILE A 109 8.17 2.84 -16.52
C ILE A 109 8.60 1.92 -17.67
N ARG A 110 9.14 0.75 -17.32
CA ARG A 110 9.60 -0.26 -18.27
C ARG A 110 8.58 -1.38 -18.43
N LYS A 111 8.74 -2.17 -19.49
CA LYS A 111 7.81 -3.24 -19.89
C LYS A 111 7.53 -4.30 -18.79
N ASP A 112 8.52 -4.55 -17.93
CA ASP A 112 8.47 -5.61 -16.92
C ASP A 112 8.20 -5.05 -15.51
N ASP A 113 8.01 -3.73 -15.37
CA ASP A 113 7.73 -3.11 -14.08
C ASP A 113 6.28 -3.42 -13.65
N ILE A 114 6.09 -3.56 -12.33
CA ILE A 114 4.78 -3.82 -11.72
C ILE A 114 4.23 -2.50 -11.17
N MET A 115 3.13 -2.05 -11.77
CA MET A 115 2.41 -0.85 -11.39
C MET A 115 1.38 -1.17 -10.31
N LEU A 116 1.41 -0.39 -9.23
CA LEU A 116 0.60 -0.61 -8.04
C LEU A 116 -0.17 0.65 -7.69
N MET A 117 -1.41 0.48 -7.25
CA MET A 117 -2.19 1.53 -6.61
C MET A 117 -2.41 1.16 -5.14
N VAL A 118 -2.15 2.11 -4.24
CA VAL A 118 -2.50 1.98 -2.82
C VAL A 118 -3.93 2.47 -2.63
N SER A 119 -4.74 1.66 -1.94
CA SER A 119 -6.04 2.10 -1.41
C SER A 119 -6.06 1.85 0.10
N LEU A 120 -6.56 2.80 0.87
CA LEU A 120 -6.62 2.76 2.34
C LEU A 120 -7.98 3.32 2.77
N ASP A 121 -8.71 2.56 3.58
CA ASP A 121 -9.97 3.03 4.14
C ASP A 121 -10.23 2.43 5.54
N GLY A 122 -11.13 3.06 6.28
CA GLY A 122 -11.68 2.56 7.53
C GLY A 122 -12.71 1.47 7.29
N ALA A 123 -12.72 0.44 8.14
CA ALA A 123 -13.69 -0.64 8.15
C ALA A 123 -14.18 -0.87 9.57
N GLN A 124 -15.50 -0.95 9.74
CA GLN A 124 -16.14 -1.38 10.97
C GLN A 124 -16.38 -2.90 10.89
N LEU A 125 -15.70 -3.67 11.74
CA LEU A 125 -15.74 -5.14 11.66
C LEU A 125 -16.99 -5.76 12.32
N TYR A 126 -17.65 -5.03 13.21
CA TYR A 126 -18.84 -5.49 13.93
C TYR A 126 -19.89 -4.40 13.98
N GLU A 127 -21.13 -4.75 13.67
CA GLU A 127 -22.28 -3.83 13.64
C GLU A 127 -22.49 -3.10 14.97
N SER A 128 -22.36 -3.81 16.09
CA SER A 128 -22.69 -3.29 17.43
C SER A 128 -21.48 -3.17 18.37
N LYS A 129 -20.25 -3.03 17.83
CA LYS A 129 -19.04 -2.73 18.62
C LYS A 129 -18.21 -1.67 17.93
N GLN A 130 -17.54 -0.81 18.71
CA GLN A 130 -16.47 0.04 18.21
C GLN A 130 -15.24 -0.82 17.87
N SER A 131 -15.31 -1.47 16.71
CA SER A 131 -14.23 -2.27 16.14
C SER A 131 -13.88 -1.70 14.79
N ASP A 132 -13.45 -0.45 14.82
CA ASP A 132 -12.93 0.24 13.66
C ASP A 132 -11.47 -0.18 13.47
N CYS A 133 -11.11 -0.55 12.24
CA CYS A 133 -9.73 -0.67 11.83
C CYS A 133 -9.57 0.04 10.49
N TRP A 134 -8.33 0.36 10.13
CA TRP A 134 -8.01 0.86 8.82
C TRP A 134 -7.18 -0.18 8.09
N ILE A 135 -7.54 -0.45 6.84
CA ILE A 135 -6.90 -1.48 6.02
C ILE A 135 -6.40 -0.80 4.76
N TYR A 136 -5.11 -1.00 4.44
CA TYR A 136 -4.64 -0.67 3.11
C TYR A 136 -4.31 -1.91 2.30
N ILE A 137 -4.53 -1.79 1.01
CA ILE A 137 -4.35 -2.81 0.00
C ILE A 137 -3.53 -2.26 -1.16
N TRP A 138 -2.85 -3.16 -1.86
CA TRP A 138 -2.20 -2.90 -3.13
C TRP A 138 -3.07 -3.51 -4.24
N VAL A 139 -3.45 -2.66 -5.20
CA VAL A 139 -4.13 -3.08 -6.43
C VAL A 139 -3.09 -3.15 -7.53
N ILE A 140 -3.05 -4.28 -8.23
CA ILE A 140 -2.06 -4.53 -9.29
C ILE A 140 -2.63 -4.04 -10.62
N LEU A 141 -2.08 -2.94 -11.12
CA LEU A 141 -2.59 -2.27 -12.32
C LEU A 141 -2.19 -3.00 -13.61
N ASN A 142 -1.21 -3.90 -13.53
CA ASN A 142 -0.81 -4.79 -14.63
C ASN A 142 -1.93 -5.73 -15.10
N LEU A 143 -2.90 -6.04 -14.25
CA LEU A 143 -4.08 -6.87 -14.56
C LEU A 143 -5.20 -6.04 -15.16
N ALA A 144 -6.06 -6.64 -15.98
CA ALA A 144 -7.23 -5.95 -16.55
C ALA A 144 -8.25 -5.45 -15.49
N PRO A 145 -9.05 -4.39 -15.77
CA PRO A 145 -10.02 -3.84 -14.82
C PRO A 145 -11.03 -4.85 -14.26
N ASP A 146 -11.47 -5.80 -15.09
CA ASP A 146 -12.38 -6.88 -14.71
C ASP A 146 -11.75 -7.91 -13.75
N ARG A 147 -10.41 -7.90 -13.62
CA ARG A 147 -9.64 -8.83 -12.79
C ARG A 147 -9.00 -8.17 -11.56
N ARG A 148 -8.41 -6.98 -11.70
CA ARG A 148 -7.58 -6.35 -10.65
C ARG A 148 -8.35 -6.06 -9.35
N TYR A 149 -9.68 -5.92 -9.42
CA TYR A 149 -10.55 -5.69 -8.26
C TYR A 149 -11.20 -6.97 -7.71
N LYS A 150 -10.91 -8.14 -8.29
CA LYS A 150 -11.38 -9.41 -7.74
C LYS A 150 -10.57 -9.74 -6.49
N LYS A 151 -11.25 -10.24 -5.44
CA LYS A 151 -10.65 -10.54 -4.12
C LYS A 151 -9.34 -11.32 -4.20
N VAL A 152 -9.22 -12.25 -5.15
CA VAL A 152 -8.02 -13.08 -5.36
C VAL A 152 -6.78 -12.28 -5.80
N HIS A 153 -6.97 -11.11 -6.41
CA HIS A 153 -5.89 -10.26 -6.93
C HIS A 153 -5.63 -9.01 -6.06
N ILE A 154 -6.39 -8.83 -4.97
CA ILE A 154 -6.15 -7.75 -4.02
C ILE A 154 -5.08 -8.19 -3.03
N CYS A 155 -3.95 -7.50 -3.02
CA CYS A 155 -2.85 -7.79 -2.11
C CYS A 155 -3.02 -6.98 -0.82
N PRO A 156 -3.31 -7.58 0.35
CA PRO A 156 -3.34 -6.83 1.59
C PRO A 156 -1.97 -6.22 1.90
N GLY A 157 -1.97 -4.94 2.28
CA GLY A 157 -0.77 -4.19 2.63
C GLY A 157 -0.58 -4.06 4.13
N GLY A 158 -1.66 -3.87 4.90
CA GLY A 158 -1.57 -3.80 6.35
C GLY A 158 -2.86 -3.42 7.06
N PHE A 159 -2.82 -3.52 8.40
CA PHE A 159 -3.94 -3.31 9.30
C PHE A 159 -3.54 -2.35 10.42
N ILE A 160 -4.27 -1.25 10.55
CA ILE A 160 -4.11 -0.24 11.61
C ILE A 160 -5.30 -0.36 12.56
N PRO A 161 -5.11 -0.85 13.80
CA PRO A 161 -6.22 -1.02 14.72
C PRO A 161 -6.74 0.33 15.21
N GLY A 162 -8.06 0.46 15.31
CA GLY A 162 -8.74 1.60 15.90
C GLY A 162 -8.73 1.57 17.43
N PRO A 163 -9.65 2.28 18.10
CA PRO A 163 -10.87 2.88 17.56
C PRO A 163 -10.62 4.19 16.79
N ASN A 164 -9.46 4.82 16.98
CA ASN A 164 -9.16 6.12 16.39
C ASN A 164 -8.64 6.02 14.95
N LYS A 165 -9.07 6.94 14.09
CA LYS A 165 -8.53 7.12 12.74
C LYS A 165 -7.04 7.50 12.77
N PRO A 166 -6.21 7.00 11.83
CA PRO A 166 -4.82 7.39 11.72
C PRO A 166 -4.72 8.89 11.37
N LYS A 167 -3.94 9.68 12.12
CA LYS A 167 -3.76 11.12 11.82
C LYS A 167 -2.64 11.36 10.80
N ASN A 168 -1.49 10.72 11.00
CA ASN A 168 -0.38 10.74 10.05
C ASN A 168 -0.34 9.41 9.30
N ILE A 169 -1.05 9.34 8.17
CA ILE A 169 -1.16 8.13 7.33
C ILE A 169 0.21 7.68 6.82
N ASP A 170 1.05 8.62 6.38
CA ASP A 170 2.38 8.32 5.81
C ASP A 170 3.26 7.52 6.77
N SER A 171 3.20 7.82 8.07
CA SER A 171 3.94 7.04 9.07
C SER A 171 3.53 5.56 9.09
N PHE A 172 2.25 5.24 8.86
CA PHE A 172 1.77 3.87 8.79
C PHE A 172 2.10 3.20 7.45
N LEU A 173 2.06 3.95 6.34
CA LEU A 173 2.41 3.44 5.01
C LEU A 173 3.93 3.27 4.81
N PHE A 174 4.76 3.98 5.58
CA PHE A 174 6.22 3.97 5.45
C PHE A 174 6.81 2.57 5.37
N VAL A 175 6.39 1.64 6.23
CA VAL A 175 6.95 0.28 6.25
C VAL A 175 6.58 -0.48 4.97
N GLY A 176 5.35 -0.31 4.48
CA GLY A 176 4.90 -0.91 3.23
C GLY A 176 5.66 -0.36 2.02
N LEU A 177 5.82 0.97 1.96
CA LEU A 177 6.56 1.65 0.89
C LEU A 177 8.06 1.35 0.95
N HIS A 178 8.64 1.21 2.14
CA HIS A 178 10.02 0.77 2.31
C HIS A 178 10.24 -0.65 1.78
N HIS A 179 9.30 -1.58 2.02
CA HIS A 179 9.35 -2.91 1.40
C HIS A 179 9.21 -2.85 -0.12
N LEU A 180 8.37 -1.95 -0.66
CA LEU A 180 8.24 -1.76 -2.11
C LEU A 180 9.56 -1.24 -2.71
N ALA A 181 10.17 -0.22 -2.11
CA ALA A 181 11.44 0.34 -2.58
C ALA A 181 12.57 -0.70 -2.60
N ALA A 182 12.56 -1.67 -1.68
CA ALA A 182 13.54 -2.76 -1.65
C ALA A 182 13.37 -3.80 -2.78
N LEU A 183 12.31 -3.70 -3.60
CA LEU A 183 12.06 -4.57 -4.75
C LEU A 183 12.52 -3.97 -6.09
N GLN A 184 12.96 -2.70 -6.08
CA GLN A 184 13.44 -1.95 -7.26
C GLN A 184 14.95 -2.03 -7.39
#